data_AF-A0A2T0V0J7-F1
#
_entry.id   AF-A0A2T0V0J7-F1
#
_cell.length_a   1.000
_cell.length_b   1.000
_cell.length_c   1.000
_cell.angle_alpha   90.00
_cell.angle_beta   90.00
_cell.angle_gamma   90.00
#
_symmetry.space_group_name_H-M   'P 1'
#
loop_
_entity.id
_entity.type
_entity.pdbx_description
1 polymer ?
#
loop_
_entity_poly.entity_id
_entity_poly.type
_entity_poly.pdbx_seq_one_letter_code
_entity_poly.pdbx_strand_id
1 'polypeptide(L)'
;MITALHLVATLVVAGLFLTSGVLKLRDRAGALAGVRGFSFLPEPLVPVIARVLPYVEIALGVLLLVTWGSAFTGVAALALALAIGFVIVVGLSLARGERPTCHCFGEVSAEPISERTLLRNVAIALSAAAALLLDRPFPGVVPSLVRLGAAEVAFALTATVLVATAAILWSRLDAARRSIVTLTSERDAALARPAARPTLDIPEAAVLGRDGAYVPLADLAREKAQLVIGVSPTCSVCKELSPAFAGWRAALDKEVGVTIVSWADLGSSVAAYPDDADFLYADPDGRALGALGIGGTPGAVVLGTNGKVAAGPALGGESIMELITAVIQAIGVNMMTGMAHQAREPRPIGGSDSGQEHLPDTGSDLQDFLVRTETGEQVPFMDALASVSTGPVPVVAWRDSCPYCSEIAAEMVQFSERGEVVLLVNEPISSVRSQGLTGPAFQTVDIDASGILGLPGTPAGFPVEEARVGAGGGVGGGSVLRMLVERARAKGTLVETPATRQVEQLQLQGGVPDPEDRELLPVRSASAPSAAQSTAPVHAHADHAHGHAHAGHAHDH
;
A
#
# COMPACT_ATOMS: atom_id res chain seq x y z
N MET A 1 -9.50 1.50 56.88
CA MET A 1 -9.18 2.34 55.69
C MET A 1 -7.88 1.92 54.99
N ILE A 2 -6.71 1.90 55.65
CA ILE A 2 -5.42 1.49 55.04
C ILE A 2 -5.48 0.05 54.47
N THR A 3 -6.01 -0.90 55.25
CA THR A 3 -6.18 -2.30 54.82
C THR A 3 -7.12 -2.44 53.61
N ALA A 4 -8.13 -1.57 53.49
CA ALA A 4 -9.03 -1.56 52.33
C ALA A 4 -8.33 -1.02 51.07
N LEU A 5 -7.50 0.02 51.20
CA LEU A 5 -6.68 0.53 50.10
C LEU A 5 -5.63 -0.49 49.63
N HIS A 6 -4.99 -1.19 50.58
CA HIS A 6 -4.08 -2.29 50.29
C HIS A 6 -4.82 -3.40 49.52
N LEU A 7 -6.01 -3.81 49.95
CA LEU A 7 -6.81 -4.83 49.29
C LEU A 7 -7.18 -4.43 47.85
N VAL A 8 -7.61 -3.18 47.63
CA VAL A 8 -7.91 -2.66 46.29
C VAL A 8 -6.66 -2.69 45.40
N ALA A 9 -5.51 -2.21 45.90
CA ALA A 9 -4.25 -2.23 45.15
C ALA A 9 -3.87 -3.67 44.73
N THR A 10 -3.98 -4.63 45.66
CA THR A 10 -3.71 -6.05 45.40
C THR A 10 -4.67 -6.63 44.35
N LEU A 11 -5.97 -6.37 44.47
CA LEU A 11 -6.97 -6.86 43.51
C LEU A 11 -6.77 -6.29 42.11
N VAL A 12 -6.44 -5.00 42.01
CA VAL A 12 -6.16 -4.34 40.72
C VAL A 12 -4.94 -4.95 40.05
N VAL A 13 -3.82 -5.09 40.76
CA VAL A 13 -2.59 -5.67 40.20
C VAL A 13 -2.79 -7.13 39.81
N ALA A 14 -3.43 -7.93 40.67
CA ALA A 14 -3.73 -9.32 40.38
C ALA A 14 -4.64 -9.47 39.15
N GLY A 15 -5.72 -8.68 39.08
CA GLY A 15 -6.64 -8.70 37.95
C GLY A 15 -5.99 -8.29 36.63
N LEU A 16 -5.10 -7.29 36.66
CA LEU A 16 -4.35 -6.84 35.48
C LEU A 16 -3.39 -7.92 34.97
N PHE A 17 -2.61 -8.55 35.85
CA PHE A 17 -1.67 -9.61 35.44
C PHE A 17 -2.40 -10.87 34.94
N LEU A 18 -3.48 -11.28 35.61
CA LEU A 18 -4.31 -12.40 35.15
C LEU A 18 -4.89 -12.13 33.76
N THR A 19 -5.51 -10.97 33.58
CA THR A 19 -6.14 -10.59 32.32
C THR A 19 -5.09 -10.47 31.21
N SER A 20 -3.98 -9.78 31.49
CA SER A 20 -2.88 -9.60 30.54
C SER A 20 -2.28 -10.93 30.10
N GLY A 21 -1.95 -11.82 31.05
CA GLY A 21 -1.37 -13.12 30.75
C GLY A 21 -2.32 -14.04 29.98
N VAL A 22 -3.62 -14.06 30.32
CA VAL A 22 -4.63 -14.85 29.57
C VAL A 22 -4.78 -14.34 28.14
N LEU A 23 -4.80 -13.01 27.94
CA LEU A 23 -4.90 -12.43 26.60
C LEU A 23 -3.65 -12.75 25.76
N LYS A 24 -2.45 -12.68 26.34
CA LYS A 24 -1.21 -13.10 25.64
C LYS A 24 -1.16 -14.59 25.33
N LEU A 25 -1.78 -15.44 26.15
CA LEU A 25 -1.88 -16.88 25.84
C LEU A 25 -2.85 -17.18 24.69
N ARG A 26 -3.90 -16.36 24.52
CA ARG A 26 -4.84 -16.47 23.38
C ARG A 26 -4.22 -15.97 22.08
N ASP A 27 -3.40 -14.93 22.16
CA ASP A 27 -2.68 -14.34 21.03
C ASP A 27 -1.16 -14.51 21.17
N ARG A 28 -0.68 -15.75 20.98
CA ARG A 28 0.75 -16.07 21.11
C ARG A 28 1.60 -15.44 20.01
N ALA A 29 1.03 -15.31 18.81
CA ALA A 29 1.71 -14.70 17.67
C ALA A 29 1.93 -13.19 17.93
N GLY A 30 0.90 -12.49 18.39
CA GLY A 30 1.01 -11.09 18.81
C GLY A 30 1.91 -10.91 20.02
N ALA A 31 1.86 -11.81 21.02
CA ALA A 31 2.79 -11.75 22.16
C ALA A 31 4.27 -11.86 21.71
N LEU A 32 4.57 -12.72 20.73
CA LEU A 32 5.90 -12.85 20.15
C LEU A 32 6.30 -11.61 19.34
N ALA A 33 5.40 -11.08 18.50
CA ALA A 33 5.62 -9.85 17.74
C ALA A 33 5.88 -8.65 18.66
N GLY A 34 5.11 -8.52 19.74
CA GLY A 34 5.25 -7.45 20.73
C GLY A 34 6.60 -7.50 21.48
N VAL A 35 7.13 -8.68 21.79
CA VAL A 35 8.46 -8.80 22.40
C VAL A 35 9.58 -8.54 21.38
N ARG A 36 9.42 -9.02 20.13
CA ARG A 36 10.38 -8.75 19.03
C ARG A 36 10.49 -7.27 18.68
N GLY A 37 9.43 -6.49 18.88
CA GLY A 37 9.45 -5.05 18.61
C GLY A 37 10.46 -4.26 19.45
N PHE A 38 10.96 -4.81 20.56
CA PHE A 38 11.97 -4.17 21.40
C PHE A 38 13.39 -4.50 20.92
N SER A 39 13.97 -3.60 20.12
CA SER A 39 15.27 -3.75 19.43
C SER A 39 16.46 -4.08 20.33
N PHE A 40 16.38 -3.73 21.61
CA PHE A 40 17.44 -3.94 22.59
C PHE A 40 17.44 -5.33 23.22
N LEU A 41 16.42 -6.15 22.98
CA LEU A 41 16.38 -7.52 23.46
C LEU A 41 17.17 -8.43 22.50
N PRO A 42 18.08 -9.28 23.01
CA PRO A 42 18.79 -10.23 22.17
C PRO A 42 17.84 -11.30 21.63
N GLU A 43 17.91 -11.59 20.33
CA GLU A 43 16.98 -12.48 19.62
C GLU A 43 16.78 -13.87 20.25
N PRO A 44 17.81 -14.55 20.83
CA PRO A 44 17.60 -15.83 21.49
C PRO A 44 16.68 -15.77 22.72
N LEU A 45 16.61 -14.60 23.39
CA LEU A 45 15.76 -14.42 24.57
C LEU A 45 14.31 -14.10 24.18
N VAL A 46 14.08 -13.53 23.01
CA VAL A 46 12.75 -13.10 22.57
C VAL A 46 11.71 -14.23 22.59
N PRO A 47 11.92 -15.40 21.95
CA PRO A 47 10.92 -16.48 21.99
C PRO A 47 10.77 -17.09 23.38
N VAL A 48 11.82 -17.04 24.23
CA VAL A 48 11.76 -17.51 25.61
C VAL A 48 10.90 -16.57 26.45
N ILE A 49 11.14 -15.25 26.38
CA ILE A 49 10.37 -14.23 27.09
C ILE A 49 8.91 -14.27 26.64
N ALA A 50 8.64 -14.25 25.33
CA ALA A 50 7.29 -14.29 24.79
C ALA A 50 6.51 -15.55 25.24
N ARG A 51 7.19 -16.68 25.39
CA ARG A 51 6.59 -17.93 25.86
C ARG A 51 6.39 -17.94 27.37
N VAL A 52 7.35 -17.48 28.17
CA VAL A 52 7.35 -17.63 29.64
C VAL A 52 6.55 -16.53 30.31
N LEU A 53 6.62 -15.30 29.81
CA LEU A 53 6.01 -14.12 30.42
C LEU A 53 4.51 -14.27 30.74
N PRO A 54 3.65 -14.81 29.85
CA PRO A 54 2.23 -14.97 30.15
C PRO A 54 1.97 -15.89 31.34
N TYR A 55 2.78 -16.95 31.49
CA TYR A 55 2.68 -17.86 32.63
C TYR A 55 3.14 -17.20 33.92
N VAL A 56 4.19 -16.38 33.87
CA VAL A 56 4.67 -15.60 35.03
C VAL A 56 3.62 -14.58 35.47
N GLU A 57 2.99 -13.86 34.54
CA GLU A 57 1.91 -12.91 34.82
C GLU A 57 0.73 -13.61 35.52
N ILE A 58 0.25 -14.73 34.96
CA ILE A 58 -0.85 -15.49 35.56
C ILE A 58 -0.46 -16.03 36.94
N ALA A 59 0.74 -16.62 37.07
CA ALA A 59 1.20 -17.17 38.34
C ALA A 59 1.28 -16.10 39.42
N LEU A 60 1.86 -14.93 39.12
CA LEU A 60 1.92 -13.81 40.07
C LEU A 60 0.52 -13.29 40.44
N GLY A 61 -0.37 -13.17 39.44
CA GLY A 61 -1.76 -12.77 39.67
C GLY A 61 -2.52 -13.73 40.60
N VAL A 62 -2.39 -15.04 40.40
CA VAL A 62 -3.00 -16.06 41.28
C VAL A 62 -2.35 -16.02 42.67
N LEU A 63 -1.02 -15.99 42.74
CA LEU A 63 -0.28 -16.04 44.00
C LEU A 63 -0.58 -14.83 44.88
N LEU A 64 -0.78 -13.64 44.32
CA LEU A 64 -1.20 -12.45 45.07
C LEU A 64 -2.55 -12.64 45.78
N LEU A 65 -3.44 -13.47 45.23
CA LEU A 65 -4.77 -13.71 45.80
C LEU A 65 -4.77 -14.82 46.87
N VAL A 66 -3.91 -15.82 46.74
CA VAL A 66 -3.92 -17.02 47.60
C VAL A 66 -2.88 -17.01 48.72
N THR A 67 -1.80 -16.23 48.59
CA THR A 67 -0.72 -16.20 49.60
C THR A 67 -1.03 -15.26 50.77
N TRP A 68 -0.38 -15.52 51.90
CA TRP A 68 -0.52 -14.75 53.14
C TRP A 68 0.85 -14.52 53.82
N GLY A 69 0.93 -13.51 54.69
CA GLY A 69 2.10 -13.25 55.54
C GLY A 69 3.40 -12.97 54.76
N SER A 70 4.50 -13.62 55.14
CA SER A 70 5.81 -13.43 54.49
C SER A 70 5.82 -13.89 53.03
N ALA A 71 5.06 -14.94 52.69
CA ALA A 71 4.92 -15.43 51.32
C ALA A 71 4.27 -14.36 50.42
N PHE A 72 3.22 -13.69 50.89
CA PHE A 72 2.60 -12.58 50.17
C PHE A 72 3.59 -11.44 49.90
N THR A 73 4.42 -11.10 50.89
CA THR A 73 5.42 -10.04 50.75
C THR A 73 6.42 -10.35 49.63
N GLY A 74 6.87 -11.61 49.53
CA GLY A 74 7.74 -12.07 48.44
C GLY A 74 7.07 -11.98 47.06
N VAL A 75 5.82 -12.41 46.96
CA VAL A 75 5.05 -12.34 45.70
C VAL A 75 4.78 -10.89 45.28
N ALA A 76 4.41 -10.02 46.22
CA ALA A 76 4.20 -8.60 45.96
C ALA A 76 5.48 -7.89 45.49
N ALA A 77 6.65 -8.28 46.04
CA ALA A 77 7.94 -7.77 45.59
C ALA A 77 8.27 -8.21 44.15
N LEU A 78 8.01 -9.47 43.79
CA LEU A 78 8.17 -9.98 42.43
C LEU A 78 7.21 -9.29 41.45
N ALA A 79 5.96 -9.07 41.85
CA ALA A 79 4.97 -8.35 41.04
C ALA A 79 5.39 -6.90 40.78
N LEU A 80 5.91 -6.21 41.79
CA LEU A 80 6.47 -4.86 41.64
C LEU A 80 7.69 -4.87 40.72
N ALA A 81 8.61 -5.82 40.87
CA ALA A 81 9.78 -5.94 40.01
C ALA A 81 9.38 -6.14 38.53
N LEU A 82 8.37 -6.97 38.26
CA LEU A 82 7.85 -7.16 36.91
C LEU A 82 7.23 -5.87 36.35
N ALA A 83 6.41 -5.18 37.15
CA ALA A 83 5.79 -3.92 36.73
C ALA A 83 6.83 -2.82 36.44
N ILE A 84 7.89 -2.72 37.26
CA ILE A 84 9.03 -1.83 37.00
C ILE A 84 9.74 -2.23 35.70
N GLY A 85 9.92 -3.54 35.46
CA GLY A 85 10.47 -4.04 34.21
C GLY A 85 9.70 -3.54 32.98
N PHE A 86 8.37 -3.57 33.02
CA PHE A 86 7.55 -3.01 31.94
C PHE A 86 7.70 -1.50 31.77
N VAL A 87 7.76 -0.75 32.87
CA VAL A 87 8.01 0.70 32.82
C VAL A 87 9.37 0.99 32.17
N ILE A 88 10.42 0.25 32.54
CA ILE A 88 11.77 0.41 32.00
C ILE A 88 11.77 0.09 30.50
N VAL A 89 11.20 -1.05 30.10
CA VAL A 89 11.15 -1.47 28.69
C VAL A 89 10.44 -0.44 27.82
N VAL A 90 9.25 0.02 28.23
CA VAL A 90 8.49 1.03 27.48
C VAL A 90 9.20 2.37 27.50
N GLY A 91 9.74 2.80 28.64
CA GLY A 91 10.44 4.07 28.77
C GLY A 91 11.72 4.15 27.93
N LEU A 92 12.52 3.07 27.92
CA LEU A 92 13.73 2.99 27.10
C LEU A 92 13.42 3.01 25.61
N SER A 93 12.38 2.30 25.18
CA SER A 93 11.95 2.29 23.78
C SER A 93 11.49 3.68 23.33
N LEU A 94 10.64 4.35 24.13
CA LEU A 94 10.23 5.73 23.85
C LEU A 94 11.41 6.72 23.84
N ALA A 95 12.37 6.57 24.76
CA ALA A 95 13.56 7.42 24.80
C ALA A 95 14.48 7.26 23.58
N ARG A 96 14.42 6.11 22.90
CA ARG A 96 15.14 5.83 21.64
C ARG A 96 14.34 6.27 20.41
N GLY A 97 13.16 6.86 20.58
CA GLY A 97 12.26 7.19 19.49
C GLY A 97 11.57 5.98 18.85
N GLU A 98 11.75 4.79 19.42
CA GLU A 98 11.13 3.56 18.94
C GLU A 98 9.68 3.48 19.42
N ARG A 99 8.76 3.15 18.53
CA ARG A 99 7.34 2.98 18.86
C ARG A 99 6.81 1.62 18.39
N PRO A 100 7.35 0.50 18.91
CA PRO A 100 6.82 -0.82 18.60
C PRO A 100 5.36 -0.97 19.05
N THR A 101 4.63 -1.89 18.41
CA THR A 101 3.26 -2.23 18.80
C THR A 101 3.26 -3.08 20.09
N CYS A 102 2.57 -2.61 21.14
CA CYS A 102 2.52 -3.30 22.44
C CYS A 102 1.38 -4.31 22.48
N HIS A 103 1.66 -5.61 22.30
CA HIS A 103 0.65 -6.67 22.46
C HIS A 103 0.37 -7.03 23.93
N CYS A 104 0.47 -6.05 24.81
CA CYS A 104 0.44 -6.20 26.26
C CYS A 104 -0.94 -6.68 26.77
N PHE A 105 -1.99 -6.53 25.96
CA PHE A 105 -3.35 -7.04 26.20
C PHE A 105 -3.89 -7.81 24.98
N GLY A 106 -3.01 -8.47 24.21
CA GLY A 106 -3.36 -9.12 22.93
C GLY A 106 -3.74 -8.14 21.82
N GLU A 107 -4.41 -8.62 20.76
CA GLU A 107 -4.91 -7.83 19.62
C GLU A 107 -5.70 -6.57 20.01
N VAL A 108 -6.35 -6.58 21.18
CA VAL A 108 -7.13 -5.45 21.69
C VAL A 108 -6.27 -4.18 21.87
N SER A 109 -4.94 -4.32 22.03
CA SER A 109 -3.99 -3.24 22.32
C SER A 109 -2.87 -3.08 21.28
N ALA A 110 -3.07 -3.50 20.02
CA ALA A 110 -2.06 -3.44 18.94
C ALA A 110 -1.72 -2.00 18.44
N GLU A 111 -1.62 -1.03 19.34
CA GLU A 111 -1.24 0.36 19.03
C GLU A 111 0.26 0.57 19.33
N PRO A 112 0.95 1.44 18.56
CA PRO A 112 2.31 1.87 18.89
C PRO A 112 2.40 2.40 20.32
N ILE A 113 3.46 2.04 21.04
CA ILE A 113 3.67 2.58 22.39
C ILE A 113 3.72 4.12 22.37
N SER A 114 3.12 4.74 23.37
CA SER A 114 3.05 6.19 23.52
C SER A 114 3.33 6.61 24.97
N GLU A 115 3.43 7.91 25.21
CA GLU A 115 3.55 8.49 26.56
C GLU A 115 2.39 8.07 27.47
N ARG A 116 1.20 7.85 26.90
CA ARG A 116 0.03 7.32 27.64
C ARG A 116 0.26 5.88 28.10
N THR A 117 0.90 5.06 27.25
CA THR A 117 1.29 3.68 27.62
C THR A 117 2.28 3.70 28.78
N LEU A 118 3.22 4.64 28.79
CA LEU A 118 4.15 4.81 29.90
C LEU A 118 3.42 5.22 31.19
N LEU A 119 2.56 6.24 31.14
CA LEU A 119 1.77 6.69 32.30
C LEU A 119 0.95 5.55 32.90
N ARG A 120 0.31 4.74 32.05
CA ARG A 120 -0.44 3.55 32.45
C ARG A 120 0.46 2.56 33.20
N ASN A 121 1.63 2.21 32.65
CA ASN A 121 2.54 1.27 33.29
C ASN A 121 3.09 1.81 34.62
N VAL A 122 3.34 3.12 34.72
CA VAL A 122 3.72 3.77 35.98
C VAL A 122 2.60 3.63 37.03
N ALA A 123 1.34 3.84 36.65
CA ALA A 123 0.20 3.66 37.56
C ALA A 123 0.07 2.21 38.07
N ILE A 124 0.35 1.21 37.22
CA ILE A 124 0.41 -0.20 37.61
C ILE A 124 1.54 -0.45 38.61
N ALA A 125 2.74 0.09 38.34
CA ALA A 125 3.88 -0.03 39.24
C ALA A 125 3.62 0.63 40.61
N LEU A 126 2.96 1.79 40.64
CA LEU A 126 2.55 2.44 41.89
C LEU A 126 1.52 1.62 42.66
N SER A 127 0.59 0.97 41.96
CA SER A 127 -0.38 0.06 42.57
C SER A 127 0.30 -1.18 43.17
N ALA A 128 1.29 -1.73 42.49
CA ALA A 128 2.11 -2.84 43.01
C ALA A 128 2.96 -2.41 44.22
N ALA A 129 3.49 -1.18 44.20
CA ALA A 129 4.22 -0.62 45.35
C ALA A 129 3.28 -0.42 46.54
N ALA A 130 2.05 0.06 46.32
CA ALA A 130 1.04 0.20 47.35
C ALA A 130 0.67 -1.16 47.99
N ALA A 131 0.47 -2.21 47.17
CA ALA A 131 0.24 -3.58 47.62
C ALA A 131 1.44 -4.16 48.41
N LEU A 132 2.66 -3.66 48.19
CA LEU A 132 3.84 -4.10 48.90
C LEU A 132 4.09 -3.32 50.21
N LEU A 133 3.75 -2.03 50.27
CA LEU A 133 4.25 -1.10 51.29
C LEU A 133 3.20 -0.61 52.30
N LEU A 134 1.90 -0.63 51.99
CA LEU A 134 0.89 0.08 52.79
C LEU A 134 0.54 -0.56 54.15
N ASP A 135 0.59 -1.88 54.27
CA ASP A 135 0.18 -2.58 55.49
C ASP A 135 1.11 -3.77 55.72
N ARG A 136 1.90 -3.78 56.80
CA ARG A 136 2.87 -4.84 57.09
C ARG A 136 2.80 -5.29 58.55
N PRO A 137 2.62 -6.60 58.82
CA PRO A 137 2.38 -7.68 57.85
C PRO A 137 0.92 -7.72 57.36
N PHE A 138 0.72 -7.67 56.03
CA PHE A 138 -0.60 -7.88 55.45
C PHE A 138 -1.03 -9.35 55.62
N PRO A 139 -2.22 -9.62 56.18
CA PRO A 139 -2.65 -10.99 56.49
C PRO A 139 -3.12 -11.77 55.24
N GLY A 140 -3.14 -11.16 54.06
CA GLY A 140 -3.60 -11.77 52.80
C GLY A 140 -5.04 -11.37 52.45
N VAL A 141 -5.46 -11.62 51.20
CA VAL A 141 -6.77 -11.18 50.69
C VAL A 141 -7.92 -11.85 51.45
N VAL A 142 -7.89 -13.18 51.58
CA VAL A 142 -8.96 -13.95 52.22
C VAL A 142 -9.11 -13.60 53.71
N PRO A 143 -8.05 -13.57 54.54
CA PRO A 143 -8.18 -13.21 55.95
C PRO A 143 -8.56 -11.74 56.17
N SER A 144 -8.23 -10.85 55.24
CA SER A 144 -8.65 -9.45 55.29
C SER A 144 -10.14 -9.31 55.02
N LEU A 145 -10.69 -10.04 54.04
CA LEU A 145 -12.14 -10.03 53.74
C LEU A 145 -13.00 -10.47 54.93
N VAL A 146 -12.50 -11.40 55.74
CA VAL A 146 -13.21 -11.89 56.95
C VAL A 146 -13.17 -10.88 58.11
N ARG A 147 -12.20 -9.97 58.13
CA ARG A 147 -11.99 -8.99 59.22
C ARG A 147 -12.54 -7.59 58.93
N LEU A 148 -12.88 -7.29 57.69
CA LEU A 148 -13.38 -5.98 57.28
C LEU A 148 -14.82 -5.78 57.74
N GLY A 149 -15.13 -4.60 58.29
CA GLY A 149 -16.51 -4.19 58.57
C GLY A 149 -17.30 -3.95 57.28
N ALA A 150 -18.64 -3.94 57.37
CA ALA A 150 -19.51 -3.79 56.20
C ALA A 150 -19.20 -2.55 55.34
N ALA A 151 -18.82 -1.43 55.97
CA ALA A 151 -18.43 -0.20 55.28
C ALA A 151 -17.13 -0.35 54.47
N GLU A 152 -16.20 -1.16 54.94
CA GLU A 152 -14.88 -1.33 54.32
C GLU A 152 -14.93 -2.36 53.19
N VAL A 153 -15.77 -3.39 53.34
CA VAL A 153 -16.13 -4.31 52.26
C VAL A 153 -16.87 -3.54 51.14
N ALA A 154 -17.85 -2.71 51.50
CA ALA A 154 -18.56 -1.87 50.54
C ALA A 154 -17.60 -0.94 49.78
N PHE A 155 -16.67 -0.29 50.47
CA PHE A 155 -15.65 0.55 49.84
C PHE A 155 -14.77 -0.25 48.86
N ALA A 156 -14.24 -1.40 49.29
CA ALA A 156 -13.38 -2.24 48.45
C ALA A 156 -14.09 -2.75 47.20
N LEU A 157 -15.34 -3.21 47.33
CA LEU A 157 -16.15 -3.65 46.19
C LEU A 157 -16.45 -2.49 45.24
N THR A 158 -16.87 -1.34 45.78
CA THR A 158 -17.19 -0.16 44.97
C THR A 158 -15.97 0.36 44.21
N ALA A 159 -14.81 0.45 44.87
CA ALA A 159 -13.55 0.85 44.25
C ALA A 159 -13.11 -0.13 43.16
N THR A 160 -13.24 -1.44 43.41
CA THR A 160 -12.89 -2.48 42.42
C THR A 160 -13.80 -2.41 41.19
N VAL A 161 -15.11 -2.26 41.40
CA VAL A 161 -16.09 -2.08 40.32
C VAL A 161 -15.83 -0.80 39.54
N LEU A 162 -15.50 0.31 40.21
CA LEU A 162 -15.15 1.58 39.57
C LEU A 162 -13.90 1.45 38.69
N VAL A 163 -12.84 0.78 39.16
CA VAL A 163 -11.63 0.56 38.36
C VAL A 163 -11.92 -0.36 37.17
N ALA A 164 -12.68 -1.44 37.37
CA ALA A 164 -13.06 -2.35 36.29
C ALA A 164 -13.93 -1.65 35.23
N THR A 165 -14.93 -0.87 35.66
CA THR A 165 -15.79 -0.10 34.75
C THR A 165 -15.02 1.01 34.03
N ALA A 166 -14.10 1.71 34.70
CA ALA A 166 -13.21 2.68 34.06
C ALA A 166 -12.32 2.01 33.00
N ALA A 167 -11.75 0.84 33.29
CA ALA A 167 -10.95 0.09 32.33
C ALA A 167 -11.78 -0.39 31.11
N ILE A 168 -13.00 -0.88 31.35
CA ILE A 168 -13.93 -1.28 30.28
C ILE A 168 -14.31 -0.06 29.43
N LEU A 169 -14.73 1.05 30.06
CA LEU A 169 -15.09 2.27 29.35
C LEU A 169 -13.91 2.81 28.55
N TRP A 170 -12.70 2.79 29.12
CA TRP A 170 -11.48 3.18 28.43
C TRP A 170 -11.24 2.33 27.18
N SER A 171 -11.29 1.00 27.30
CA SER A 171 -11.11 0.10 26.15
C SER A 171 -12.19 0.29 25.07
N ARG A 172 -13.43 0.60 25.46
CA ARG A 172 -14.52 0.92 24.52
C ARG A 172 -14.31 2.26 23.84
N LEU A 173 -13.87 3.28 24.57
CA LEU A 173 -13.56 4.60 24.01
C LEU A 173 -12.36 4.53 23.06
N ASP A 174 -11.35 3.72 23.37
CA ASP A 174 -10.22 3.46 22.47
C ASP A 174 -10.67 2.72 21.20
N ALA A 175 -11.50 1.69 21.34
CA ALA A 175 -12.10 1.01 20.19
C ALA A 175 -12.94 1.97 19.31
N ALA A 176 -13.72 2.86 19.94
CA ALA A 176 -14.50 3.87 19.21
C ALA A 176 -13.60 4.92 18.54
N ARG A 177 -12.54 5.39 19.20
CA ARG A 177 -11.54 6.29 18.61
C ARG A 177 -10.87 5.65 17.40
N ARG A 178 -10.52 4.36 17.47
CA ARG A 178 -9.99 3.59 16.34
C ARG A 178 -10.97 3.58 15.17
N SER A 179 -12.24 3.24 15.42
CA SER A 179 -13.25 3.26 14.36
C SER A 179 -13.42 4.64 13.72
N ILE A 180 -13.33 5.73 14.50
CA ILE A 180 -13.40 7.09 13.95
C ILE A 180 -12.18 7.38 13.08
N VAL A 181 -10.95 7.05 13.54
CA VAL A 181 -9.72 7.28 12.77
C VAL A 181 -9.71 6.46 11.48
N THR A 182 -10.16 5.19 11.53
CA THR A 182 -10.30 4.35 10.34
C THR A 182 -11.37 4.88 9.40
N LEU A 183 -12.55 5.25 9.90
CA LEU A 183 -13.62 5.84 9.08
C LEU A 183 -13.23 7.20 8.50
N THR A 184 -12.47 8.02 9.23
CA THR A 184 -11.94 9.28 8.69
C THR A 184 -10.84 9.01 7.68
N SER A 185 -9.97 8.03 7.90
CA SER A 185 -8.97 7.61 6.90
C SER A 185 -9.61 7.04 5.65
N GLU A 186 -10.66 6.23 5.77
CA GLU A 186 -11.43 5.67 4.67
C GLU A 186 -12.24 6.76 3.96
N ARG A 187 -12.80 7.71 4.72
CA ARG A 187 -13.47 8.89 4.16
C ARG A 187 -12.50 9.82 3.47
N ASP A 188 -11.33 10.06 4.03
CA ASP A 188 -10.27 10.90 3.47
C ASP A 188 -9.63 10.19 2.27
N ALA A 189 -9.50 8.86 2.29
CA ALA A 189 -9.10 8.05 1.14
C ALA A 189 -10.18 8.00 0.05
N ALA A 190 -11.46 7.97 0.42
CA ALA A 190 -12.59 8.06 -0.50
C ALA A 190 -12.72 9.47 -1.09
N LEU A 191 -12.42 10.51 -0.31
CA LEU A 191 -12.30 11.90 -0.77
C LEU A 191 -10.98 12.14 -1.53
N ALA A 192 -9.98 11.28 -1.36
CA ALA A 192 -8.68 11.28 -2.05
C ALA A 192 -8.59 10.27 -3.21
N ARG A 193 -9.73 9.87 -3.81
CA ARG A 193 -9.72 9.38 -5.19
C ARG A 193 -9.43 10.54 -6.15
N PRO A 194 -8.65 10.32 -7.20
CA PRO A 194 -7.53 11.20 -7.54
C PRO A 194 -7.98 12.47 -8.27
N ALA A 195 -8.01 13.60 -7.57
CA ALA A 195 -7.39 14.79 -8.15
C ALA A 195 -5.89 14.47 -8.19
N ALA A 196 -5.29 14.49 -9.38
CA ALA A 196 -3.87 14.26 -9.63
C ALA A 196 -3.02 14.59 -8.40
N ARG A 197 -2.47 13.56 -7.74
CA ARG A 197 -1.48 13.75 -6.67
C ARG A 197 -0.44 14.71 -7.26
N PRO A 198 -0.16 15.87 -6.64
CA PRO A 198 0.80 16.81 -7.20
C PRO A 198 2.06 16.01 -7.48
N THR A 199 2.48 16.00 -8.75
CA THR A 199 3.69 15.30 -9.16
C THR A 199 4.83 15.99 -8.46
N LEU A 200 5.30 15.40 -7.37
CA LEU A 200 6.41 15.95 -6.59
C LEU A 200 7.65 15.77 -7.45
N ASP A 201 8.35 16.86 -7.74
CA ASP A 201 9.64 16.77 -8.43
C ASP A 201 10.62 15.98 -7.55
N ILE A 202 11.56 15.28 -8.19
CA ILE A 202 12.64 14.61 -7.45
C ILE A 202 13.44 15.70 -6.73
N PRO A 203 13.56 15.64 -5.39
CA PRO A 203 14.23 16.68 -4.63
C PRO A 203 15.70 16.79 -5.02
N GLU A 204 16.25 18.01 -4.96
CA GLU A 204 17.67 18.31 -5.14
C GLU A 204 18.48 17.79 -3.93
N ALA A 205 18.63 16.47 -3.87
CA ALA A 205 19.47 15.78 -2.91
C ALA A 205 20.34 14.75 -3.63
N ALA A 206 21.41 14.32 -2.99
CA ALA A 206 22.36 13.36 -3.53
C ALA A 206 22.63 12.25 -2.52
N VAL A 207 22.90 11.06 -3.05
CA VAL A 207 23.32 9.88 -2.30
C VAL A 207 24.78 9.58 -2.59
N LEU A 208 25.48 8.99 -1.64
CA LEU A 208 26.90 8.67 -1.77
C LEU A 208 27.07 7.29 -2.43
N GLY A 209 27.69 7.27 -3.60
CA GLY A 209 28.06 6.06 -4.33
C GLY A 209 29.27 5.35 -3.72
N ARG A 210 29.55 4.14 -4.22
CA ARG A 210 30.65 3.30 -3.73
C ARG A 210 32.05 3.85 -3.98
N ASP A 211 32.18 4.61 -5.06
CA ASP A 211 33.38 5.35 -5.43
C ASP A 211 33.61 6.59 -4.55
N GLY A 212 32.69 6.87 -3.62
CA GLY A 212 32.71 8.05 -2.77
C GLY A 212 32.21 9.31 -3.49
N ALA A 213 31.67 9.19 -4.71
CA ALA A 213 31.07 10.31 -5.42
C ALA A 213 29.62 10.52 -4.96
N TYR A 214 29.19 11.79 -4.87
CA TYR A 214 27.80 12.13 -4.64
C TYR A 214 27.03 12.05 -5.96
N VAL A 215 25.98 11.24 -5.99
CA VAL A 215 25.08 11.03 -7.12
C VAL A 215 23.73 11.68 -6.83
N PRO A 216 23.32 12.72 -7.57
CA PRO A 216 22.00 13.32 -7.45
C PRO A 216 20.88 12.29 -7.63
N LEU A 217 19.79 12.41 -6.86
CA LEU A 217 18.64 11.50 -6.97
C LEU A 217 18.03 11.48 -8.37
N ALA A 218 18.03 12.62 -9.06
CA ALA A 218 17.56 12.71 -10.45
C ALA A 218 18.44 11.91 -11.42
N ASP A 219 19.73 11.74 -11.13
CA ASP A 219 20.64 10.98 -11.98
C ASP A 219 20.43 9.47 -11.86
N LEU A 220 19.99 9.00 -10.69
CA LEU A 220 19.60 7.59 -10.51
C LEU A 220 18.48 7.20 -11.49
N ALA A 221 17.51 8.10 -11.68
CA ALA A 221 16.33 7.88 -12.51
C ALA A 221 16.49 8.34 -13.97
N ARG A 222 17.69 8.76 -14.38
CA ARG A 222 17.92 9.38 -15.70
C ARG A 222 17.70 8.42 -16.87
N GLU A 223 18.21 7.19 -16.75
CA GLU A 223 18.15 6.19 -17.83
C GLU A 223 16.92 5.29 -17.72
N LYS A 224 16.55 4.93 -16.49
CA LYS A 224 15.40 4.08 -16.17
C LYS A 224 14.76 4.53 -14.88
N ALA A 225 13.46 4.27 -14.70
CA ALA A 225 12.78 4.53 -13.45
C ALA A 225 13.46 3.75 -12.31
N GLN A 226 13.46 4.29 -11.09
CA GLN A 226 14.14 3.67 -9.95
C GLN A 226 13.19 3.47 -8.78
N LEU A 227 13.06 2.22 -8.35
CA LEU A 227 12.55 1.89 -7.02
C LEU A 227 13.69 2.10 -6.02
N VAL A 228 13.64 3.21 -5.29
CA VAL A 228 14.59 3.52 -4.21
C VAL A 228 14.06 2.94 -2.92
N ILE A 229 14.83 2.05 -2.29
CA ILE A 229 14.50 1.41 -1.01
C ILE A 229 15.44 1.94 0.07
N GLY A 230 14.88 2.67 1.03
CA GLY A 230 15.55 3.17 2.23
C GLY A 230 15.74 2.06 3.27
N VAL A 231 16.99 1.79 3.65
CA VAL A 231 17.35 0.77 4.66
C VAL A 231 18.30 1.33 5.72
N SER A 232 18.59 0.56 6.77
CA SER A 232 19.58 0.93 7.78
C SER A 232 20.26 -0.32 8.37
N PRO A 233 21.57 -0.30 8.68
CA PRO A 233 22.28 -1.46 9.26
C PRO A 233 21.66 -2.03 10.55
N THR A 234 20.93 -1.21 11.30
CA THR A 234 20.27 -1.58 12.55
C THR A 234 18.81 -2.03 12.37
N CYS A 235 18.26 -1.96 11.15
CA CYS A 235 16.88 -2.31 10.83
C CYS A 235 16.71 -3.83 10.63
N SER A 236 16.02 -4.50 11.57
CA SER A 236 15.76 -5.95 11.49
C SER A 236 14.82 -6.31 10.33
N VAL A 237 13.75 -5.55 10.13
CA VAL A 237 12.78 -5.76 9.03
C VAL A 237 13.46 -5.62 7.66
N CYS A 238 14.40 -4.68 7.52
CA CYS A 238 15.17 -4.51 6.30
C CYS A 238 16.05 -5.73 5.98
N LYS A 239 16.59 -6.39 7.02
CA LYS A 239 17.37 -7.62 6.86
C LYS A 239 16.48 -8.81 6.49
N GLU A 240 15.26 -8.88 7.01
CA GLU A 240 14.27 -9.89 6.60
C GLU A 240 13.87 -9.74 5.13
N LEU A 241 13.78 -8.51 4.62
CA LEU A 241 13.46 -8.23 3.21
C LEU A 241 14.66 -8.36 2.27
N SER A 242 15.89 -8.18 2.75
CA SER A 242 17.09 -8.16 1.92
C SER A 242 17.26 -9.36 0.96
N PRO A 243 16.92 -10.62 1.32
CA PRO A 243 17.03 -11.74 0.38
C PRO A 243 16.11 -11.60 -0.84
N ALA A 244 15.02 -10.82 -0.74
CA ALA A 244 14.08 -10.58 -1.83
C ALA A 244 14.58 -9.52 -2.82
N PHE A 245 15.54 -8.66 -2.43
CA PHE A 245 16.00 -7.54 -3.26
C PHE A 245 16.62 -8.01 -4.57
N ALA A 246 17.38 -9.10 -4.56
CA ALA A 246 17.93 -9.71 -5.77
C ALA A 246 16.81 -10.21 -6.71
N GLY A 247 15.75 -10.81 -6.15
CA GLY A 247 14.58 -11.25 -6.90
C GLY A 247 13.82 -10.08 -7.53
N TRP A 248 13.64 -8.98 -6.80
CA TRP A 248 12.99 -7.78 -7.31
C TRP A 248 13.83 -7.09 -8.39
N ARG A 249 15.15 -7.01 -8.20
CA ARG A 249 16.09 -6.53 -9.23
C ARG A 249 15.91 -7.33 -10.52
N ALA A 250 15.96 -8.66 -10.43
CA ALA A 250 15.79 -9.52 -11.60
C ALA A 250 14.41 -9.40 -12.25
N ALA A 251 13.35 -9.27 -11.45
CA ALA A 251 11.97 -9.14 -11.94
C ALA A 251 11.71 -7.80 -12.63
N LEU A 252 12.36 -6.72 -12.18
CA LEU A 252 12.09 -5.35 -12.63
C LEU A 252 13.13 -4.80 -13.62
N ASP A 253 14.28 -5.45 -13.78
CA ASP A 253 15.49 -4.91 -14.43
C ASP A 253 15.27 -4.16 -15.76
N LYS A 254 14.32 -4.63 -16.57
CA LYS A 254 14.00 -4.10 -17.89
C LYS A 254 13.39 -2.70 -17.88
N GLU A 255 12.56 -2.40 -16.88
CA GLU A 255 11.75 -1.17 -16.84
C GLU A 255 12.06 -0.31 -15.61
N VAL A 256 12.36 -0.95 -14.47
CA VAL A 256 12.60 -0.26 -13.19
C VAL A 256 13.86 -0.82 -12.54
N GLY A 257 14.86 0.04 -12.35
CA GLY A 257 16.01 -0.27 -11.50
C GLY A 257 15.59 -0.34 -10.04
N VAL A 258 16.22 -1.23 -9.26
CA VAL A 258 16.05 -1.24 -7.80
C VAL A 258 17.35 -0.77 -7.19
N THR A 259 17.27 0.36 -6.48
CA THR A 259 18.40 1.02 -5.83
C THR A 259 18.20 0.99 -4.33
N ILE A 260 19.20 0.56 -3.58
CA ILE A 260 19.17 0.54 -2.12
C ILE A 260 19.90 1.77 -1.61
N VAL A 261 19.26 2.54 -0.73
CA VAL A 261 19.86 3.71 -0.09
C VAL A 261 19.84 3.50 1.41
N SER A 262 21.02 3.43 2.02
CA SER A 262 21.17 3.17 3.44
C SER A 262 21.31 4.46 4.23
N TRP A 263 20.53 4.61 5.31
CA TRP A 263 20.65 5.69 6.28
C TRP A 263 21.80 5.44 7.26
N ALA A 264 23.01 5.30 6.72
CA ALA A 264 24.27 5.12 7.45
C ALA A 264 25.45 5.40 6.51
N ASP A 265 26.68 5.33 7.03
CA ASP A 265 27.89 5.41 6.21
C ASP A 265 28.06 4.16 5.33
N LEU A 266 28.72 4.33 4.18
CA LEU A 266 28.91 3.28 3.19
C LEU A 266 29.58 2.02 3.76
N GLY A 267 30.55 2.18 4.67
CA GLY A 267 31.29 1.06 5.25
C GLY A 267 30.39 0.15 6.08
N SER A 268 29.61 0.74 7.00
CA SER A 268 28.66 -0.01 7.81
C SER A 268 27.49 -0.58 6.98
N SER A 269 27.05 0.13 5.94
CA SER A 269 26.01 -0.33 5.02
C SER A 269 26.42 -1.53 4.18
N VAL A 270 27.61 -1.53 3.59
CA VAL A 270 28.14 -2.67 2.82
C VAL A 270 28.35 -3.89 3.72
N ALA A 271 28.81 -3.68 4.96
CA ALA A 271 28.94 -4.76 5.93
C ALA A 271 27.58 -5.36 6.32
N ALA A 272 26.51 -4.57 6.32
CA ALA A 272 25.16 -5.02 6.68
C ALA A 272 24.39 -5.66 5.51
N TYR A 273 24.67 -5.24 4.26
CA TYR A 273 24.02 -5.72 3.04
C TYR A 273 25.06 -6.12 1.97
N PRO A 274 25.84 -7.19 2.21
CA PRO A 274 26.93 -7.57 1.32
C PRO A 274 26.45 -8.01 -0.08
N ASP A 275 25.28 -8.65 -0.16
CA ASP A 275 24.72 -9.20 -1.41
C ASP A 275 24.09 -8.11 -2.32
N ASP A 276 23.85 -6.93 -1.76
CA ASP A 276 23.28 -5.77 -2.47
C ASP A 276 24.32 -4.65 -2.66
N ALA A 277 25.58 -4.89 -2.29
CA ALA A 277 26.62 -3.87 -2.25
C ALA A 277 26.77 -3.10 -3.57
N ASP A 278 26.57 -3.76 -4.72
CA ASP A 278 26.70 -3.16 -6.05
C ASP A 278 25.60 -2.14 -6.38
N PHE A 279 24.45 -2.21 -5.69
CA PHE A 279 23.28 -1.33 -5.89
C PHE A 279 22.99 -0.49 -4.65
N LEU A 280 23.94 -0.45 -3.71
CA LEU A 280 23.84 0.24 -2.44
C LEU A 280 24.52 1.60 -2.51
N TYR A 281 23.77 2.62 -2.08
CA TYR A 281 24.24 3.96 -1.84
C TYR A 281 24.08 4.31 -0.36
N ALA A 282 24.86 5.25 0.12
CA ALA A 282 24.78 5.74 1.49
C ALA A 282 24.15 7.14 1.55
N ASP A 283 23.33 7.39 2.55
CA ASP A 283 22.80 8.70 2.92
C ASP A 283 23.03 8.91 4.43
N PRO A 284 24.28 9.20 4.85
CA PRO A 284 24.64 9.21 6.27
C PRO A 284 23.87 10.27 7.06
N ASP A 285 23.55 11.40 6.42
CA ASP A 285 22.84 12.52 7.03
C ASP A 285 21.31 12.38 6.92
N GLY A 286 20.80 11.37 6.20
CA GLY A 286 19.37 11.15 5.97
C GLY A 286 18.68 12.22 5.13
N ARG A 287 19.45 13.04 4.41
CA ARG A 287 18.92 14.19 3.67
C ARG A 287 18.17 13.75 2.43
N ALA A 288 18.70 12.78 1.70
CA ALA A 288 18.09 12.27 0.48
C ALA A 288 16.83 11.45 0.78
N LEU A 289 16.90 10.52 1.73
CA LEU A 289 15.75 9.72 2.16
C LEU A 289 14.67 10.58 2.82
N GLY A 290 15.06 11.52 3.69
CA GLY A 290 14.14 12.46 4.32
C GLY A 290 13.42 13.34 3.30
N ALA A 291 14.12 13.85 2.28
CA ALA A 291 13.53 14.66 1.22
C ALA A 291 12.54 13.85 0.34
N LEU A 292 12.75 12.54 0.20
CA LEU A 292 11.83 11.61 -0.45
C LEU A 292 10.64 11.20 0.43
N GLY A 293 10.52 11.76 1.64
CA GLY A 293 9.46 11.44 2.59
C GLY A 293 9.66 10.10 3.32
N ILE A 294 10.85 9.50 3.22
CA ILE A 294 11.22 8.27 3.95
C ILE A 294 11.78 8.66 5.32
N GLY A 295 10.87 8.80 6.30
CA GLY A 295 11.22 9.16 7.68
C GLY A 295 11.63 8.00 8.57
N GLY A 296 11.63 6.77 8.06
CA GLY A 296 11.98 5.54 8.79
C GLY A 296 12.29 4.39 7.84
N THR A 297 12.95 3.35 8.34
CA THR A 297 13.37 2.18 7.53
C THR A 297 12.65 0.90 7.98
N PRO A 298 12.25 0.01 7.04
CA PRO A 298 12.38 0.18 5.60
C PRO A 298 11.34 1.15 5.03
N GLY A 299 11.69 1.87 3.97
CA GLY A 299 10.74 2.67 3.18
C GLY A 299 11.08 2.60 1.70
N ALA A 300 10.13 2.86 0.80
CA ALA A 300 10.38 2.83 -0.64
C ALA A 300 9.62 3.91 -1.40
N VAL A 301 10.21 4.35 -2.51
CA VAL A 301 9.65 5.35 -3.42
C VAL A 301 10.05 5.01 -4.85
N VAL A 302 9.21 5.32 -5.84
CA VAL A 302 9.53 5.16 -7.25
C VAL A 302 9.84 6.52 -7.85
N LEU A 303 11.02 6.67 -8.42
CA LEU A 303 11.47 7.83 -9.16
C LEU A 303 11.28 7.58 -10.66
N GLY A 304 10.62 8.51 -11.35
CA GLY A 304 10.38 8.45 -12.79
C GLY A 304 11.50 9.13 -13.60
N THR A 305 11.62 8.71 -14.86
CA THR A 305 12.57 9.31 -15.83
C THR A 305 12.23 10.75 -16.23
N ASN A 306 11.01 11.19 -15.93
CA ASN A 306 10.55 12.56 -16.11
C ASN A 306 10.98 13.53 -14.99
N GLY A 307 11.87 13.10 -14.10
CA GLY A 307 12.35 13.93 -12.99
C GLY A 307 11.34 14.06 -11.84
N LYS A 308 10.34 13.19 -11.76
CA LYS A 308 9.26 13.25 -10.76
C LYS A 308 9.18 11.97 -9.94
N VAL A 309 8.65 12.08 -8.74
CA VAL A 309 8.28 10.94 -7.89
C VAL A 309 7.00 10.32 -8.45
N ALA A 310 7.12 9.09 -8.95
CA ALA A 310 6.05 8.35 -9.62
C ALA A 310 5.11 7.65 -8.64
N ALA A 311 5.65 7.11 -7.53
CA ALA A 311 4.87 6.42 -6.50
C ALA A 311 5.58 6.41 -5.15
N GLY A 312 4.83 6.19 -4.07
CA GLY A 312 5.33 6.25 -2.70
C GLY A 312 5.15 7.64 -2.03
N PRO A 313 5.75 7.87 -0.85
CA PRO A 313 6.55 6.89 -0.10
C PRO A 313 5.68 5.78 0.51
N ALA A 314 6.14 4.53 0.42
CA ALA A 314 5.62 3.37 1.15
C ALA A 314 6.51 3.10 2.36
N LEU A 315 5.95 3.01 3.56
CA LEU A 315 6.72 2.88 4.81
C LEU A 315 6.40 1.54 5.48
N GLY A 316 7.44 0.76 5.79
CA GLY A 316 7.30 -0.59 6.35
C GLY A 316 7.18 -1.70 5.30
N GLY A 317 7.44 -2.94 5.72
CA GLY A 317 7.57 -4.06 4.79
C GLY A 317 6.29 -4.40 4.01
N GLU A 318 5.12 -4.32 4.63
CA GLU A 318 3.83 -4.62 3.99
C GLU A 318 3.51 -3.62 2.87
N SER A 319 3.60 -2.32 3.16
CA SER A 319 3.37 -1.27 2.15
C SER A 319 4.41 -1.28 1.02
N ILE A 320 5.66 -1.70 1.32
CA ILE A 320 6.68 -1.91 0.28
C ILE A 320 6.28 -3.07 -0.61
N MET A 321 5.79 -4.18 -0.05
CA MET A 321 5.31 -5.31 -0.84
C MET A 321 4.10 -4.94 -1.69
N GLU A 322 3.17 -4.13 -1.19
CA GLU A 322 2.05 -3.60 -1.97
C GLU A 322 2.53 -2.70 -3.11
N LEU A 323 3.46 -1.78 -2.84
CA LEU A 323 4.05 -0.89 -3.85
C LEU A 323 4.77 -1.70 -4.93
N ILE A 324 5.59 -2.67 -4.54
CA ILE A 324 6.31 -3.54 -5.48
C ILE A 324 5.35 -4.39 -6.27
N THR A 325 4.31 -4.95 -5.65
CA THR A 325 3.29 -5.73 -6.34
C THR A 325 2.55 -4.85 -7.34
N ALA A 326 2.18 -3.63 -6.98
CA ALA A 326 1.56 -2.66 -7.88
C ALA A 326 2.49 -2.27 -9.04
N VAL A 327 3.80 -2.09 -8.79
CA VAL A 327 4.80 -1.81 -9.81
C VAL A 327 4.99 -3.00 -10.74
N ILE A 328 5.12 -4.22 -10.21
CA ILE A 328 5.22 -5.47 -10.98
C ILE A 328 3.94 -5.70 -11.81
N GLN A 329 2.76 -5.44 -11.25
CA GLN A 329 1.49 -5.54 -11.95
C GLN A 329 1.36 -4.48 -13.05
N ALA A 330 1.80 -3.25 -12.79
CA ALA A 330 1.85 -2.18 -13.79
C ALA A 330 2.86 -2.47 -14.92
N ILE A 331 3.91 -3.26 -14.64
CA ILE A 331 4.94 -3.67 -15.61
C ILE A 331 4.61 -5.02 -16.28
N GLY A 332 3.70 -5.83 -15.73
CA GLY A 332 3.17 -7.04 -16.36
C GLY A 332 4.00 -8.32 -16.23
N VAL A 333 4.74 -8.54 -15.13
CA VAL A 333 5.55 -9.77 -14.92
C VAL A 333 4.84 -10.80 -14.03
N ASN A 334 4.72 -12.05 -14.50
CA ASN A 334 4.17 -13.16 -13.71
C ASN A 334 5.23 -13.78 -12.78
N MET A 335 5.00 -13.73 -11.46
CA MET A 335 5.94 -14.16 -10.43
C MET A 335 6.27 -15.67 -10.42
N MET A 336 5.47 -16.52 -11.07
CA MET A 336 5.68 -17.98 -11.04
C MET A 336 6.56 -18.51 -12.17
N THR A 337 6.66 -17.80 -13.30
CA THR A 337 7.28 -18.33 -14.51
C THR A 337 8.48 -17.52 -14.99
N GLY A 338 8.71 -16.31 -14.47
CA GLY A 338 9.77 -15.42 -14.96
C GLY A 338 9.61 -15.04 -16.44
N MET A 339 8.46 -15.36 -17.06
CA MET A 339 8.15 -14.99 -18.42
C MET A 339 7.38 -13.67 -18.42
N ALA A 340 7.93 -12.70 -19.15
CA ALA A 340 7.20 -11.50 -19.50
C ALA A 340 5.98 -11.91 -20.34
N HIS A 341 4.76 -11.55 -19.91
CA HIS A 341 3.76 -11.22 -20.91
C HIS A 341 4.37 -10.06 -21.70
N GLN A 342 4.47 -10.21 -23.02
CA GLN A 342 5.06 -9.19 -23.87
C GLN A 342 4.47 -7.83 -23.51
N ALA A 343 5.31 -6.96 -22.94
CA ALA A 343 5.03 -5.54 -22.81
C ALA A 343 4.89 -5.02 -24.23
N ARG A 344 3.65 -4.97 -24.73
CA ARG A 344 3.32 -3.96 -25.72
C ARG A 344 3.52 -2.62 -25.03
N GLU A 345 4.24 -1.73 -25.70
CA GLU A 345 4.39 -0.32 -25.36
C GLU A 345 3.09 0.26 -24.80
N PRO A 346 3.12 1.27 -23.91
CA PRO A 346 1.92 1.99 -23.48
C PRO A 346 1.12 2.37 -24.72
N ARG A 347 0.01 1.66 -24.96
CA ARG A 347 -0.70 1.78 -26.23
C ARG A 347 -1.28 3.18 -26.28
N PRO A 348 -0.83 4.03 -27.22
CA PRO A 348 -1.45 5.34 -27.38
C PRO A 348 -2.95 5.12 -27.58
N ILE A 349 -3.77 5.91 -26.89
CA ILE A 349 -5.21 5.94 -27.14
C ILE A 349 -5.40 6.28 -28.62
N GLY A 350 -5.75 5.30 -29.47
CA GLY A 350 -5.84 5.46 -30.93
C GLY A 350 -4.65 4.94 -31.76
N GLY A 351 -3.69 4.22 -31.18
CA GLY A 351 -2.59 3.58 -31.94
C GLY A 351 -3.04 2.53 -32.97
N SER A 352 -2.13 2.08 -33.85
CA SER A 352 -2.42 1.11 -34.93
C SER A 352 -2.76 -0.30 -34.44
N ASP A 353 -2.44 -0.61 -33.19
CA ASP A 353 -2.79 -1.89 -32.57
C ASP A 353 -4.25 -1.89 -32.09
N SER A 354 -5.05 -2.73 -32.74
CA SER A 354 -6.47 -2.90 -32.43
C SER A 354 -6.74 -3.71 -31.18
N GLY A 355 -5.73 -4.44 -30.65
CA GLY A 355 -5.93 -5.43 -29.60
C GLY A 355 -6.81 -6.61 -30.04
N GLN A 356 -7.11 -6.74 -31.35
CA GLN A 356 -8.02 -7.77 -31.88
C GLN A 356 -7.41 -9.17 -31.90
N GLU A 357 -6.09 -9.31 -31.89
CA GLU A 357 -5.42 -10.62 -31.90
C GLU A 357 -5.70 -11.46 -30.64
N HIS A 358 -6.19 -10.82 -29.58
CA HIS A 358 -6.51 -11.45 -28.30
C HIS A 358 -8.02 -11.69 -28.13
N LEU A 359 -8.83 -11.35 -29.13
CA LEU A 359 -10.28 -11.54 -29.09
C LEU A 359 -10.64 -12.94 -29.62
N PRO A 360 -11.75 -13.52 -29.16
CA PRO A 360 -12.32 -14.69 -29.81
C PRO A 360 -12.66 -14.42 -31.29
N ASP A 361 -12.68 -15.47 -32.10
CA ASP A 361 -12.99 -15.37 -33.52
C ASP A 361 -14.39 -14.78 -33.75
N THR A 362 -14.50 -13.84 -34.68
CA THR A 362 -15.80 -13.26 -35.05
C THR A 362 -16.76 -14.36 -35.52
N GLY A 363 -17.97 -14.36 -34.98
CA GLY A 363 -19.00 -15.35 -35.24
C GLY A 363 -18.92 -16.59 -34.34
N SER A 364 -17.92 -16.71 -33.46
CA SER A 364 -17.88 -17.78 -32.46
C SER A 364 -19.04 -17.65 -31.47
N ASP A 365 -19.63 -18.78 -31.09
CA ASP A 365 -20.70 -18.82 -30.09
C ASP A 365 -20.12 -18.52 -28.70
N LEU A 366 -20.75 -17.57 -28.00
CA LEU A 366 -20.46 -17.22 -26.62
C LEU A 366 -21.22 -18.20 -25.71
N GLN A 367 -20.50 -18.86 -24.81
CA GLN A 367 -21.15 -19.72 -23.83
C GLN A 367 -22.01 -18.87 -22.89
N ASP A 368 -23.22 -19.33 -22.62
CA ASP A 368 -24.11 -18.64 -21.67
C ASP A 368 -23.68 -18.92 -20.23
N PHE A 369 -23.83 -17.93 -19.36
CA PHE A 369 -23.39 -17.98 -17.98
C PHE A 369 -24.32 -17.18 -17.08
N LEU A 370 -24.28 -17.44 -15.78
CA LEU A 370 -25.12 -16.72 -14.83
C LEU A 370 -24.52 -15.37 -14.47
N VAL A 371 -25.36 -14.34 -14.55
CA VAL A 371 -25.05 -13.01 -14.05
C VAL A 371 -26.08 -12.57 -13.02
N ARG A 372 -25.63 -11.72 -12.10
CA ARG A 372 -26.48 -11.02 -11.16
C ARG A 372 -26.87 -9.66 -11.74
N THR A 373 -28.18 -9.40 -11.77
CA THR A 373 -28.75 -8.13 -12.19
C THR A 373 -28.71 -7.10 -11.06
N GLU A 374 -29.09 -5.85 -11.35
CA GLU A 374 -29.15 -4.78 -10.36
C GLU A 374 -30.20 -5.02 -9.25
N THR A 375 -31.22 -5.84 -9.51
CA THR A 375 -32.20 -6.27 -8.49
C THR A 375 -31.66 -7.39 -7.59
N GLY A 376 -30.47 -7.91 -7.88
CA GLY A 376 -29.84 -9.02 -7.17
C GLY A 376 -30.25 -10.40 -7.67
N GLU A 377 -31.14 -10.48 -8.67
CA GLU A 377 -31.58 -11.71 -9.32
C GLU A 377 -30.46 -12.34 -10.14
N GLN A 378 -30.35 -13.67 -10.14
CA GLN A 378 -29.40 -14.39 -10.98
C GLN A 378 -30.13 -14.96 -12.19
N VAL A 379 -29.72 -14.54 -13.37
CA VAL A 379 -30.33 -14.93 -14.64
C VAL A 379 -29.24 -15.31 -15.65
N PRO A 380 -29.55 -16.08 -16.70
CA PRO A 380 -28.63 -16.31 -17.81
C PRO A 380 -28.24 -14.98 -18.47
N PHE A 381 -26.97 -14.86 -18.85
CA PHE A 381 -26.39 -13.64 -19.42
C PHE A 381 -27.09 -13.27 -20.72
N MET A 382 -27.44 -14.24 -21.55
CA MET A 382 -28.14 -13.96 -22.80
C MET A 382 -29.54 -13.39 -22.59
N ASP A 383 -30.26 -13.86 -21.57
CA ASP A 383 -31.58 -13.31 -21.18
C ASP A 383 -31.44 -11.88 -20.62
N ALA A 384 -30.43 -11.67 -19.77
CA ALA A 384 -30.09 -10.35 -19.25
C ALA A 384 -29.73 -9.37 -20.37
N LEU A 385 -28.91 -9.79 -21.33
CA LEU A 385 -28.47 -8.96 -22.45
C LEU A 385 -29.65 -8.59 -23.37
N ALA A 386 -30.52 -9.56 -23.67
CA ALA A 386 -31.73 -9.34 -24.46
C ALA A 386 -32.71 -8.36 -23.80
N SER A 387 -32.68 -8.25 -22.46
CA SER A 387 -33.52 -7.29 -21.72
C SER A 387 -33.05 -5.83 -21.85
N VAL A 388 -31.79 -5.61 -22.22
CA VAL A 388 -31.17 -4.27 -22.30
C VAL A 388 -30.76 -3.84 -23.70
N SER A 389 -30.67 -4.77 -24.66
CA SER A 389 -30.37 -4.47 -26.06
C SER A 389 -31.10 -5.41 -27.02
N THR A 390 -31.62 -4.85 -28.11
CA THR A 390 -32.27 -5.58 -29.21
C THR A 390 -31.38 -5.79 -30.44
N GLY A 391 -30.13 -5.31 -30.39
CA GLY A 391 -29.16 -5.44 -31.47
C GLY A 391 -27.72 -5.54 -30.96
N PRO A 392 -26.72 -5.50 -31.86
CA PRO A 392 -25.32 -5.72 -31.48
C PRO A 392 -24.86 -4.64 -30.51
N VAL A 393 -24.49 -5.06 -29.30
CA VAL A 393 -24.07 -4.16 -28.21
C VAL A 393 -22.67 -4.53 -27.72
N PRO A 394 -21.76 -3.55 -27.55
CA PRO A 394 -20.48 -3.76 -26.89
C PRO A 394 -20.67 -4.30 -25.47
N VAL A 395 -20.10 -5.48 -25.21
CA VAL A 395 -19.97 -6.03 -23.86
C VAL A 395 -18.52 -5.85 -23.44
N VAL A 396 -18.31 -5.12 -22.35
CA VAL A 396 -16.97 -4.76 -21.85
C VAL A 396 -16.78 -5.30 -20.45
N ALA A 397 -15.77 -6.16 -20.28
CA ALA A 397 -15.28 -6.55 -18.97
C ALA A 397 -14.62 -5.34 -18.31
N TRP A 398 -15.10 -4.98 -17.12
CA TRP A 398 -14.71 -3.78 -16.40
C TRP A 398 -14.43 -4.09 -14.93
N ARG A 399 -13.44 -3.39 -14.34
CA ARG A 399 -13.10 -3.51 -12.92
C ARG A 399 -12.78 -2.15 -12.33
N ASP A 400 -13.31 -1.87 -11.16
CA ASP A 400 -13.05 -0.63 -10.39
C ASP A 400 -11.58 -0.53 -9.95
N SER A 401 -10.98 -1.69 -9.65
CA SER A 401 -9.59 -1.79 -9.22
C SER A 401 -8.56 -1.77 -10.36
N CYS A 402 -8.97 -1.61 -11.62
CA CYS A 402 -8.07 -1.69 -12.78
C CYS A 402 -7.49 -0.31 -13.18
N PRO A 403 -6.15 -0.13 -13.18
CA PRO A 403 -5.50 1.12 -13.60
C PRO A 403 -5.86 1.53 -15.03
N TYR A 404 -5.90 0.59 -15.98
CA TYR A 404 -6.24 0.87 -17.38
C TYR A 404 -7.73 1.20 -17.59
N CYS A 405 -8.62 0.72 -16.71
CA CYS A 405 -10.03 1.14 -16.73
C CYS A 405 -10.13 2.63 -16.35
N SER A 406 -9.32 3.08 -15.40
CA SER A 406 -9.33 4.48 -14.97
C SER A 406 -8.91 5.47 -16.07
N GLU A 407 -8.08 5.05 -17.03
CA GLU A 407 -7.62 5.88 -18.15
C GLU A 407 -8.76 6.34 -19.08
N ILE A 408 -9.82 5.53 -19.20
CA ILE A 408 -10.97 5.80 -20.09
C ILE A 408 -12.29 5.95 -19.32
N ALA A 409 -12.23 6.07 -18.00
CA ALA A 409 -13.43 6.09 -17.15
C ALA A 409 -14.34 7.28 -17.47
N ALA A 410 -13.77 8.46 -17.72
CA ALA A 410 -14.53 9.67 -18.03
C ALA A 410 -15.33 9.55 -19.34
N GLU A 411 -14.73 8.94 -20.37
CA GLU A 411 -15.38 8.65 -21.64
C GLU A 411 -16.42 7.56 -21.47
N MET A 412 -16.10 6.52 -20.70
CA MET A 412 -16.99 5.38 -20.46
C MET A 412 -18.30 5.80 -19.79
N VAL A 413 -18.30 6.81 -18.90
CA VAL A 413 -19.51 7.40 -18.33
C VAL A 413 -20.50 7.80 -19.42
N GLN A 414 -20.04 8.45 -20.48
CA GLN A 414 -20.90 8.94 -21.55
C GLN A 414 -21.51 7.80 -22.38
N PHE A 415 -20.71 6.78 -22.72
CA PHE A 415 -21.21 5.61 -23.44
C PHE A 415 -22.16 4.79 -22.57
N SER A 416 -21.87 4.69 -21.27
CA SER A 416 -22.70 4.00 -20.28
C SER A 416 -24.05 4.69 -20.13
N GLU A 417 -24.08 6.01 -19.93
CA GLU A 417 -25.30 6.81 -19.81
C GLU A 417 -26.25 6.66 -21.02
N ARG A 418 -25.69 6.51 -22.22
CA ARG A 418 -26.46 6.31 -23.46
C ARG A 418 -26.90 4.87 -23.70
N GLY A 419 -26.50 3.93 -22.83
CA GLY A 419 -26.76 2.49 -23.04
C GLY A 419 -26.03 1.92 -24.26
N GLU A 420 -24.94 2.55 -24.69
CA GLU A 420 -24.16 2.13 -25.86
C GLU A 420 -23.13 1.04 -25.52
N VAL A 421 -22.99 0.71 -24.24
CA VAL A 421 -22.09 -0.31 -23.71
C VAL A 421 -22.77 -1.02 -22.54
N VAL A 422 -22.59 -2.34 -22.48
CA VAL A 422 -22.99 -3.18 -21.35
C VAL A 422 -21.72 -3.55 -20.59
N LEU A 423 -21.68 -3.27 -19.30
CA LEU A 423 -20.54 -3.58 -18.45
C LEU A 423 -20.72 -4.94 -17.78
N LEU A 424 -19.71 -5.79 -17.88
CA LEU A 424 -19.61 -7.03 -17.10
C LEU A 424 -18.55 -6.84 -16.02
N VAL A 425 -18.93 -7.02 -14.75
CA VAL A 425 -18.08 -6.70 -13.60
C VAL A 425 -18.02 -7.85 -12.60
N ASN A 426 -16.93 -7.92 -11.84
CA ASN A 426 -16.81 -8.89 -10.75
C ASN A 426 -17.33 -8.32 -9.43
N GLU A 427 -17.03 -7.04 -9.21
CA GLU A 427 -17.40 -6.31 -8.02
C GLU A 427 -18.92 -6.08 -7.96
N PRO A 428 -19.49 -5.76 -6.78
CA PRO A 428 -20.90 -5.39 -6.70
C PRO A 428 -21.22 -4.24 -7.66
N ILE A 429 -22.37 -4.28 -8.34
CA ILE A 429 -22.79 -3.25 -9.31
C ILE A 429 -22.74 -1.84 -8.70
N SER A 430 -22.93 -1.69 -7.38
CA SER A 430 -22.77 -0.43 -6.66
C SER A 430 -21.39 0.23 -6.86
N SER A 431 -20.33 -0.55 -7.11
CA SER A 431 -18.98 -0.05 -7.39
C SER A 431 -18.93 0.73 -8.71
N VAL A 432 -19.51 0.22 -9.80
CA VAL A 432 -19.57 0.98 -11.06
C VAL A 432 -20.53 2.16 -10.99
N ARG A 433 -21.61 2.05 -10.22
CA ARG A 433 -22.50 3.20 -9.97
C ARG A 433 -21.79 4.34 -9.27
N SER A 434 -20.87 4.03 -8.34
CA SER A 434 -20.05 5.03 -7.65
C SER A 434 -19.06 5.77 -8.57
N GLN A 435 -18.75 5.19 -9.75
CA GLN A 435 -17.91 5.80 -10.79
C GLN A 435 -18.73 6.64 -11.80
N GLY A 436 -20.04 6.78 -11.62
CA GLY A 436 -20.92 7.48 -12.57
C GLY A 436 -21.32 6.65 -13.79
N LEU A 437 -20.97 5.36 -13.83
CA LEU A 437 -21.37 4.44 -14.90
C LEU A 437 -22.83 3.99 -14.64
N THR A 438 -23.77 4.71 -15.24
CA THR A 438 -25.22 4.55 -14.98
C THR A 438 -25.93 3.58 -15.92
N GLY A 439 -25.26 3.14 -16.99
CA GLY A 439 -25.81 2.22 -17.97
C GLY A 439 -25.96 0.77 -17.49
N PRO A 440 -26.42 -0.12 -18.40
CA PRO A 440 -26.56 -1.54 -18.12
C PRO A 440 -25.25 -2.16 -17.61
N ALA A 441 -25.33 -2.81 -16.45
CA ALA A 441 -24.21 -3.51 -15.85
C ALA A 441 -24.68 -4.82 -15.21
N PHE A 442 -23.88 -5.86 -15.36
CA PHE A 442 -24.15 -7.19 -14.83
C PHE A 442 -22.95 -7.68 -14.03
N GLN A 443 -23.21 -8.26 -12.86
CA GLN A 443 -22.16 -8.81 -12.01
C GLN A 443 -22.00 -10.30 -12.28
N THR A 444 -20.77 -10.78 -12.48
CA THR A 444 -20.48 -12.21 -12.58
C THR A 444 -20.56 -12.89 -11.21
N VAL A 445 -21.03 -14.14 -11.18
CA VAL A 445 -21.25 -14.87 -9.91
C VAL A 445 -20.03 -15.70 -9.49
N ASP A 446 -19.40 -16.40 -10.43
CA ASP A 446 -18.39 -17.44 -10.13
C ASP A 446 -17.05 -17.27 -10.86
N ILE A 447 -16.99 -16.47 -11.92
CA ILE A 447 -15.82 -16.34 -12.81
C ILE A 447 -15.55 -14.86 -13.08
N ASP A 448 -14.28 -14.51 -13.27
CA ASP A 448 -13.88 -13.16 -13.63
C ASP A 448 -14.50 -12.70 -14.97
N ALA A 449 -14.94 -11.44 -15.04
CA ALA A 449 -15.62 -10.89 -16.21
C ALA A 449 -14.75 -10.92 -17.48
N SER A 450 -13.43 -10.74 -17.38
CA SER A 450 -12.55 -10.90 -18.54
C SER A 450 -12.31 -12.37 -18.87
N GLY A 451 -12.10 -13.19 -17.84
CA GLY A 451 -11.90 -14.63 -18.00
C GLY A 451 -13.09 -15.35 -18.66
N ILE A 452 -14.32 -14.99 -18.28
CA ILE A 452 -15.54 -15.60 -18.82
C ILE A 452 -15.80 -15.22 -20.28
N LEU A 453 -15.30 -14.06 -20.71
CA LEU A 453 -15.32 -13.60 -22.10
C LEU A 453 -14.12 -14.11 -22.91
N GLY A 454 -13.21 -14.88 -22.32
CA GLY A 454 -12.00 -15.36 -22.97
C GLY A 454 -10.95 -14.26 -23.22
N LEU A 455 -10.99 -13.18 -22.44
CA LEU A 455 -10.15 -12.00 -22.59
C LEU A 455 -8.98 -12.02 -21.59
N PRO A 456 -7.81 -11.45 -21.94
CA PRO A 456 -6.61 -11.49 -21.10
C PRO A 456 -6.64 -10.54 -19.89
N GLY A 457 -7.64 -9.64 -19.79
CA GLY A 457 -7.77 -8.68 -18.69
C GLY A 457 -8.83 -7.61 -18.96
N THR A 458 -8.83 -6.55 -18.13
CA THR A 458 -9.74 -5.41 -18.25
C THR A 458 -8.98 -4.08 -18.45
N PRO A 459 -9.58 -3.06 -19.11
CA PRO A 459 -10.83 -3.12 -19.84
C PRO A 459 -10.63 -3.87 -21.16
N ALA A 460 -11.54 -4.77 -21.48
CA ALA A 460 -11.54 -5.46 -22.76
C ALA A 460 -12.96 -5.83 -23.14
N GLY A 461 -13.25 -5.89 -24.42
CA GLY A 461 -14.59 -6.23 -24.87
C GLY A 461 -14.75 -6.28 -26.38
N PHE A 462 -15.90 -6.79 -26.78
CA PHE A 462 -16.32 -6.94 -28.17
C PHE A 462 -17.84 -6.80 -28.27
N PRO A 463 -18.39 -6.48 -29.46
CA PRO A 463 -19.84 -6.49 -29.66
C PRO A 463 -20.39 -7.91 -29.51
N VAL A 464 -21.58 -8.03 -28.92
CA VAL A 464 -22.32 -9.30 -28.83
C VAL A 464 -23.69 -9.13 -29.48
N GLU A 465 -24.06 -10.11 -30.29
CA GLU A 465 -25.36 -10.21 -30.96
C GLU A 465 -25.77 -11.68 -31.06
N GLU A 466 -26.99 -12.03 -30.66
CA GLU A 466 -27.52 -13.40 -30.75
C GLU A 466 -26.58 -14.50 -30.22
N ALA A 467 -25.95 -14.26 -29.06
CA ALA A 467 -24.96 -15.14 -28.42
C ALA A 467 -23.68 -15.35 -29.24
N ARG A 468 -23.34 -14.44 -30.16
CA ARG A 468 -22.13 -14.50 -30.96
C ARG A 468 -21.24 -13.29 -30.79
N VAL A 469 -19.95 -13.54 -30.93
CA VAL A 469 -18.91 -12.52 -30.94
C VAL A 469 -19.00 -11.73 -32.24
N GLY A 470 -19.33 -10.45 -32.15
CA GLY A 470 -19.42 -9.53 -33.27
C GLY A 470 -18.05 -9.03 -33.73
N ALA A 471 -18.00 -8.52 -34.96
CA ALA A 471 -16.78 -7.97 -35.53
C ALA A 471 -16.34 -6.70 -34.77
N GLY A 472 -15.03 -6.61 -34.53
CA GLY A 472 -14.43 -5.51 -33.78
C GLY A 472 -14.33 -5.81 -32.28
N GLY A 473 -13.77 -4.86 -31.53
CA GLY A 473 -13.39 -5.07 -30.14
C GLY A 473 -12.01 -4.53 -29.84
N GLY A 474 -11.57 -4.74 -28.60
CA GLY A 474 -10.25 -4.35 -28.18
C GLY A 474 -9.91 -4.80 -26.77
N VAL A 475 -8.61 -4.92 -26.52
CA VAL A 475 -8.03 -5.16 -25.20
C VAL A 475 -7.21 -3.94 -24.81
N GLY A 476 -7.53 -3.34 -23.67
CA GLY A 476 -6.95 -2.09 -23.18
C GLY A 476 -7.82 -0.87 -23.47
N GLY A 477 -7.61 0.20 -22.68
CA GLY A 477 -8.47 1.39 -22.70
C GLY A 477 -8.59 2.04 -24.07
N GLY A 478 -7.46 2.29 -24.75
CA GLY A 478 -7.45 2.89 -26.08
C GLY A 478 -8.22 2.10 -27.14
N SER A 479 -8.07 0.77 -27.18
CA SER A 479 -8.72 -0.08 -28.17
C SER A 479 -10.22 -0.23 -27.90
N VAL A 480 -10.62 -0.33 -26.63
CA VAL A 480 -12.05 -0.32 -26.22
C VAL A 480 -12.69 1.02 -26.59
N LEU A 481 -12.05 2.14 -26.26
CA LEU A 481 -12.56 3.46 -26.60
C LEU A 481 -12.71 3.65 -28.12
N ARG A 482 -11.73 3.18 -28.89
CA ARG A 482 -11.78 3.20 -30.36
C ARG A 482 -12.98 2.43 -30.91
N MET A 483 -13.22 1.21 -30.41
CA MET A 483 -14.41 0.43 -30.79
C MET A 483 -15.70 1.21 -30.49
N LEU A 484 -15.81 1.82 -29.31
CA LEU A 484 -16.99 2.57 -28.92
C LEU A 484 -17.20 3.81 -29.81
N VAL A 485 -16.12 4.54 -30.11
CA VAL A 485 -16.14 5.72 -30.99
C VAL A 485 -16.57 5.35 -32.41
N GLU A 486 -16.01 4.29 -33.00
CA GLU A 486 -16.37 3.82 -34.34
C GLU A 486 -17.86 3.47 -34.44
N ARG A 487 -18.39 2.79 -33.41
CA ARG A 487 -19.81 2.41 -33.38
C ARG A 487 -20.73 3.60 -33.13
N ALA A 488 -20.39 4.49 -32.21
CA ALA A 488 -21.17 5.69 -31.97
C ALA A 488 -21.19 6.61 -33.20
N ARG A 489 -20.08 6.68 -33.95
CA ARG A 489 -20.04 7.38 -35.25
C ARG A 489 -20.99 6.75 -36.26
N ALA A 490 -20.93 5.43 -36.44
CA ALA A 490 -21.81 4.72 -37.37
C ALA A 490 -23.30 4.92 -37.03
N LYS A 491 -23.62 5.11 -35.74
CA LYS A 491 -24.97 5.40 -35.24
C LYS A 491 -25.34 6.90 -35.22
N GLY A 492 -24.40 7.80 -35.46
CA GLY A 492 -24.60 9.24 -35.37
C GLY A 492 -24.79 9.77 -33.94
N THR A 493 -24.31 9.04 -32.92
CA THR A 493 -24.48 9.35 -31.49
C THR A 493 -23.20 9.81 -30.79
N LEU A 494 -22.10 9.95 -31.54
CA LEU A 494 -20.80 10.35 -31.00
C LEU A 494 -20.81 11.77 -30.44
N VAL A 495 -20.33 11.93 -29.21
CA VAL A 495 -20.06 13.22 -28.57
C VAL A 495 -18.56 13.50 -28.60
N GLU A 496 -18.16 14.67 -29.10
CA GLU A 496 -16.74 15.05 -29.18
C GLU A 496 -16.18 15.47 -27.81
N THR A 497 -15.10 14.82 -27.39
CA THR A 497 -14.28 15.12 -26.21
C THR A 497 -12.81 15.23 -26.64
N PRO A 498 -11.89 15.76 -25.81
CA PRO A 498 -10.47 15.76 -26.14
C PRO A 498 -9.93 14.35 -26.45
N ALA A 499 -10.36 13.31 -25.71
CA ALA A 499 -9.93 11.94 -25.93
C ALA A 499 -10.56 11.32 -27.18
N THR A 500 -11.85 11.53 -27.45
CA THR A 500 -12.47 11.01 -28.68
C THR A 500 -11.93 11.69 -29.94
N ARG A 501 -11.56 12.98 -29.85
CA ARG A 501 -10.81 13.70 -30.90
C ARG A 501 -9.39 13.18 -31.07
N GLN A 502 -8.71 12.78 -29.99
CA GLN A 502 -7.37 12.20 -30.07
C GLN A 502 -7.39 10.83 -30.75
N VAL A 503 -8.36 9.97 -30.41
CA VAL A 503 -8.60 8.70 -31.11
C VAL A 503 -8.84 8.96 -32.60
N GLU A 504 -9.67 9.94 -32.93
CA GLU A 504 -9.99 10.31 -34.31
C GLU A 504 -8.77 10.83 -35.08
N GLN A 505 -7.97 11.72 -34.48
CA GLN A 505 -6.75 12.24 -35.10
C GLN A 505 -5.74 11.12 -35.38
N LEU A 506 -5.60 10.15 -34.47
CA LEU A 506 -4.68 9.03 -34.64
C LEU A 506 -5.19 8.00 -35.65
N GLN A 507 -6.51 7.81 -35.76
CA GLN A 507 -7.11 7.02 -36.85
C GLN A 507 -6.86 7.65 -38.22
N LEU A 508 -7.00 8.98 -38.33
CA LEU A 508 -6.73 9.72 -39.57
C LEU A 508 -5.23 9.68 -39.95
N GLN A 509 -4.33 9.60 -38.97
CA GLN A 509 -2.88 9.49 -39.18
C GLN A 509 -2.41 8.04 -39.43
N GLY A 510 -3.16 7.04 -38.96
CA GLY A 510 -2.84 5.61 -39.10
C GLY A 510 -3.63 4.86 -40.19
N GLY A 511 -4.44 5.55 -40.99
CA GLY A 511 -5.25 4.94 -42.04
C GLY A 511 -4.41 4.32 -43.17
N VAL A 512 -4.35 2.99 -43.22
CA VAL A 512 -4.07 2.26 -44.47
C VAL A 512 -5.26 2.53 -45.41
N PRO A 513 -5.05 2.89 -46.69
CA PRO A 513 -6.15 3.11 -47.63
C PRO A 513 -6.95 1.82 -47.84
N ASP A 514 -8.24 1.98 -48.06
CA ASP A 514 -9.17 0.91 -48.45
C ASP A 514 -8.59 0.09 -49.63
N PRO A 515 -8.68 -1.25 -49.64
CA PRO A 515 -8.03 -2.08 -50.67
C PRO A 515 -8.57 -1.90 -52.09
N GLU A 516 -9.61 -1.08 -52.31
CA GLU A 516 -10.26 -0.93 -53.62
C GLU A 516 -9.64 0.15 -54.52
N ASP A 517 -8.77 1.03 -54.01
CA ASP A 517 -8.22 2.17 -54.79
C ASP A 517 -6.75 1.98 -55.23
N ARG A 518 -6.44 0.87 -55.90
CA ARG A 518 -5.17 0.71 -56.64
C ARG A 518 -5.39 0.71 -58.15
N GLU A 519 -5.70 1.88 -58.69
CA GLU A 519 -5.50 2.15 -60.12
C GLU A 519 -4.00 2.36 -60.41
N LEU A 520 -3.55 1.67 -61.45
CA LEU A 520 -2.19 1.52 -61.94
C LEU A 520 -1.54 2.85 -62.33
N LEU A 521 -0.36 3.18 -61.78
CA LEU A 521 0.66 3.96 -62.52
C LEU A 521 2.10 3.52 -62.18
N PRO A 522 3.03 3.57 -63.15
CA PRO A 522 4.18 2.67 -63.20
C PRO A 522 5.46 3.23 -62.59
N VAL A 523 6.29 2.30 -62.09
CA VAL A 523 7.65 2.53 -61.59
C VAL A 523 8.56 3.05 -62.71
N ARG A 524 9.16 4.23 -62.51
CA ARG A 524 10.36 4.67 -63.26
C ARG A 524 11.61 4.32 -62.45
N SER A 525 12.45 3.48 -63.04
CA SER A 525 13.82 3.17 -62.64
C SER A 525 14.79 4.31 -62.99
N ALA A 526 15.73 4.62 -62.10
CA ALA A 526 17.06 5.20 -62.38
C ALA A 526 17.81 5.38 -61.04
N SER A 527 18.70 4.46 -60.66
CA SER A 527 20.17 4.49 -60.87
C SER A 527 20.95 5.42 -59.92
N ALA A 528 21.78 4.79 -59.06
CA ALA A 528 22.84 5.42 -58.28
C ALA A 528 23.95 6.03 -59.17
N PRO A 529 24.81 6.92 -58.63
CA PRO A 529 26.18 6.43 -58.35
C PRO A 529 26.95 7.09 -57.17
N SER A 530 27.90 6.29 -56.66
CA SER A 530 29.29 6.58 -56.29
C SER A 530 29.67 7.56 -55.18
N ALA A 531 30.39 7.01 -54.19
CA ALA A 531 31.27 7.70 -53.27
C ALA A 531 32.60 8.11 -53.93
N ALA A 532 33.16 9.26 -53.54
CA ALA A 532 34.60 9.56 -53.61
C ALA A 532 34.96 10.67 -52.61
N GLN A 533 36.07 10.44 -51.90
CA GLN A 533 36.71 11.25 -50.86
C GLN A 533 37.35 12.53 -51.44
N SER A 534 37.50 13.61 -50.64
CA SER A 534 38.73 14.45 -50.58
C SER A 534 38.64 15.63 -49.59
N THR A 535 39.58 15.66 -48.63
CA THR A 535 40.36 16.82 -48.09
C THR A 535 39.68 18.11 -47.56
N ALA A 536 40.00 18.43 -46.28
CA ALA A 536 40.01 19.79 -45.70
C ALA A 536 41.36 20.52 -46.00
N PRO A 537 41.70 21.73 -45.48
CA PRO A 537 40.94 22.80 -44.80
C PRO A 537 41.29 24.25 -45.29
N VAL A 538 40.80 25.31 -44.61
CA VAL A 538 41.48 26.60 -44.24
C VAL A 538 40.78 27.94 -44.63
N HIS A 539 40.71 28.86 -43.61
CA HIS A 539 40.50 30.34 -43.57
C HIS A 539 39.13 30.93 -43.94
N ALA A 540 38.66 32.10 -43.48
CA ALA A 540 38.84 33.05 -42.35
C ALA A 540 37.95 34.29 -42.70
N HIS A 541 37.65 35.17 -41.73
CA HIS A 541 36.97 36.50 -41.84
C HIS A 541 35.44 36.50 -42.03
N ALA A 542 34.64 37.46 -41.55
CA ALA A 542 34.76 38.57 -40.59
C ALA A 542 33.35 39.22 -40.42
N ASP A 543 33.09 39.75 -39.21
CA ASP A 543 32.55 41.08 -38.93
C ASP A 543 31.03 41.41 -38.85
N HIS A 544 30.79 42.46 -38.03
CA HIS A 544 29.56 43.17 -37.62
C HIS A 544 28.88 42.63 -36.35
N ALA A 545 28.99 43.23 -35.15
CA ALA A 545 29.01 44.63 -34.67
C ALA A 545 27.65 45.37 -34.69
N HIS A 546 26.95 45.32 -33.55
CA HIS A 546 26.14 46.39 -32.93
C HIS A 546 26.07 46.04 -31.43
N GLY A 547 26.33 46.89 -30.43
CA GLY A 547 26.47 48.34 -30.38
C GLY A 547 25.48 48.91 -29.36
N HIS A 548 26.00 49.40 -28.22
CA HIS A 548 25.37 50.17 -27.12
C HIS A 548 24.60 49.37 -26.04
N ALA A 549 25.02 49.24 -24.77
CA ALA A 549 25.62 50.15 -23.77
C ALA A 549 24.66 51.27 -23.29
N HIS A 550 24.09 51.14 -22.08
CA HIS A 550 24.58 51.87 -20.89
C HIS A 550 23.75 51.59 -19.61
N ALA A 551 24.49 51.41 -18.50
CA ALA A 551 24.26 51.84 -17.11
C ALA A 551 22.86 51.64 -16.49
N GLY A 552 22.66 50.93 -15.39
CA GLY A 552 23.51 50.79 -14.20
C GLY A 552 23.04 51.78 -13.13
N HIS A 553 22.44 51.29 -12.04
CA HIS A 553 22.55 51.87 -10.69
C HIS A 553 22.07 50.86 -9.65
N ALA A 554 22.99 50.53 -8.75
CA ALA A 554 22.71 49.91 -7.47
C ALA A 554 22.14 50.98 -6.52
N HIS A 555 21.28 50.58 -5.58
CA HIS A 555 21.36 51.06 -4.21
C HIS A 555 20.60 50.13 -3.26
N ASP A 556 21.30 49.81 -2.17
CA ASP A 556 20.83 49.22 -0.92
C ASP A 556 19.56 49.90 -0.38
N HIS A 557 18.69 49.10 0.24
CA HIS A 557 18.17 49.31 1.59
C HIS A 557 17.62 48.03 2.19
#